data_AF-A0A1Y4IGR1-F1
#
_entry.id   AF-A0A1Y4IGR1-F1
#
_cell.length_a   1.000
_cell.length_b   1.000
_cell.length_c   1.000
_cell.angle_alpha   90.00
_cell.angle_beta   90.00
_cell.angle_gamma   90.00
#
_symmetry.space_group_name_H-M   'P 1'
#
loop_
_entity.id
_entity.type
_entity.pdbx_description
1 polymer ?
#
loop_
_entity_poly.entity_id
_entity_poly.type
_entity_poly.pdbx_seq_one_letter_code
_entity_poly.pdbx_strand_id
1 'polypeptide(L)'
;MVEIDEKKCVGCGLCAKDCPAAKISVHDGKAVYTPECIQCGHCVAVCPKGAVSIPEYDMADVEEYDAETFSVAPENFLHAVKFRRSIRNFRDKKVEKDCMEQILQAGRYTATAKNRQACRFIVIQEELDQFKDLLWDQVLEMVEKMKAEMPHYAALFKFMHRRRSRHPEDDGLFFNTPACIMIAADNALDGGLAAANIENMAVAKGLGVLYSGYLTRIIKACPELEEWLGIPDTPLVCCMLIGYPAVSYKRTAPRKKADIVWR
;
A
#
# COMPACT_ATOMS: atom_id res chain seq x y z
N MET A 1 1.49 1.05 -26.06
CA MET A 1 1.13 2.29 -26.77
C MET A 1 -0.36 2.44 -26.62
N VAL A 2 -0.93 3.64 -26.69
CA VAL A 2 -2.40 3.74 -26.74
C VAL A 2 -2.85 3.28 -28.12
N GLU A 3 -3.80 2.36 -28.16
CA GLU A 3 -4.42 1.86 -29.40
C GLU A 3 -5.88 2.33 -29.48
N ILE A 4 -6.33 2.62 -30.70
CA ILE A 4 -7.67 3.14 -30.97
C ILE A 4 -8.33 2.25 -32.02
N ASP A 5 -9.41 1.57 -31.63
CA ASP A 5 -10.26 0.81 -32.54
C ASP A 5 -11.14 1.79 -33.34
N GLU A 6 -10.76 2.03 -34.59
CA GLU A 6 -11.48 2.93 -35.49
C GLU A 6 -12.93 2.51 -35.74
N LYS A 7 -13.25 1.21 -35.66
CA LYS A 7 -14.62 0.72 -35.88
C LYS A 7 -15.54 1.11 -34.74
N LYS A 8 -15.02 1.10 -33.50
CA LYS A 8 -15.76 1.51 -32.30
C LYS A 8 -15.73 3.02 -32.08
N CYS A 9 -14.67 3.69 -32.52
CA CYS A 9 -14.48 5.12 -32.30
C CYS A 9 -15.51 5.95 -33.07
N VAL A 10 -16.31 6.74 -32.35
CA VAL A 10 -17.34 7.62 -32.91
C VAL A 10 -16.92 9.08 -33.03
N GLY A 11 -15.64 9.40 -32.76
CA GLY A 11 -15.12 10.75 -32.94
C GLY A 11 -15.59 11.79 -31.92
N CYS A 12 -16.18 11.39 -30.79
CA CYS A 12 -16.77 12.32 -29.82
C CYS A 12 -15.76 13.26 -29.13
N GLY A 13 -14.47 12.92 -29.15
CA GLY A 13 -13.39 13.75 -28.61
C GLY A 13 -13.30 13.83 -27.08
N LEU A 14 -14.05 13.03 -26.32
CA LEU A 14 -13.97 13.00 -24.86
C LEU A 14 -12.56 12.63 -24.37
N CYS A 15 -11.95 11.61 -24.98
CA CYS A 15 -10.58 11.19 -24.68
C CYS A 15 -9.54 12.28 -24.98
N ALA A 16 -9.75 13.12 -26.00
CA ALA A 16 -8.89 14.26 -26.30
C ALA A 16 -9.04 15.37 -25.25
N LYS A 17 -10.28 15.68 -24.84
CA LYS A 17 -10.58 16.71 -23.84
C LYS A 17 -10.06 16.36 -22.44
N ASP A 18 -10.13 15.08 -22.07
CA ASP A 18 -9.72 14.61 -20.75
C ASP A 18 -8.20 14.34 -20.65
N CYS A 19 -7.49 14.24 -21.78
CA CYS A 19 -6.07 13.87 -21.79
C CYS A 19 -5.20 14.97 -21.16
N PRO A 20 -4.60 14.74 -19.96
CA PRO A 20 -3.79 15.77 -19.31
C PRO A 20 -2.45 16.02 -20.03
N ALA A 21 -2.00 15.07 -20.85
CA ALA A 21 -0.77 15.16 -21.61
C ALA A 21 -0.96 15.70 -23.03
N ALA A 22 -2.21 16.00 -23.44
CA ALA A 22 -2.57 16.43 -24.80
C ALA A 22 -2.03 15.50 -25.91
N LYS A 23 -2.01 14.18 -25.65
CA LYS A 23 -1.51 13.15 -26.58
C LYS A 23 -2.60 12.45 -27.40
N ILE A 24 -3.83 12.94 -27.32
CA ILE A 24 -4.95 12.49 -28.15
C ILE A 24 -5.59 13.70 -28.80
N SER A 25 -5.78 13.64 -30.11
CA SER A 25 -6.53 14.61 -30.91
C SER A 25 -7.65 13.90 -31.68
N VAL A 26 -8.50 14.65 -32.37
CA VAL A 26 -9.51 14.10 -33.28
C VAL A 26 -9.25 14.64 -34.68
N HIS A 27 -9.05 13.74 -35.64
CA HIS A 27 -8.89 14.05 -37.07
C HIS A 27 -9.89 13.21 -37.86
N ASP A 28 -10.56 13.82 -38.84
CA ASP A 28 -11.54 13.15 -39.72
C ASP A 28 -12.59 12.33 -38.96
N GLY A 29 -13.03 12.83 -37.79
CA GLY A 29 -14.01 12.16 -36.95
C GLY A 29 -13.48 10.92 -36.21
N LYS A 30 -12.16 10.73 -36.09
CA LYS A 30 -11.53 9.65 -35.33
C LYS A 30 -10.49 10.18 -34.35
N ALA A 31 -10.42 9.55 -33.19
CA ALA A 31 -9.37 9.85 -32.22
C ALA A 31 -8.02 9.35 -32.75
N VAL A 32 -6.97 10.14 -32.56
CA VAL A 32 -5.61 9.85 -33.01
C VAL A 32 -4.67 10.03 -31.82
N TYR A 33 -3.78 9.06 -31.62
CA TYR A 33 -2.77 9.07 -30.57
C TYR A 33 -1.42 9.61 -31.06
N THR A 34 -0.71 10.35 -30.22
CA THR A 34 0.69 10.77 -30.46
C THR A 34 1.64 10.26 -29.37
N PRO A 35 2.91 9.94 -29.71
CA PRO A 35 3.90 9.44 -28.75
C PRO A 35 4.20 10.36 -27.55
N GLU A 36 4.95 9.82 -26.58
CA GLU A 36 5.32 10.46 -25.29
C GLU A 36 4.14 10.62 -24.31
N CYS A 37 3.27 9.62 -24.28
CA CYS A 37 2.16 9.54 -23.33
C CYS A 37 2.62 8.96 -21.99
N ILE A 38 2.02 9.44 -20.90
CA ILE A 38 2.23 8.92 -19.54
C ILE A 38 1.37 7.68 -19.22
N GLN A 39 0.64 7.16 -20.21
CA GLN A 39 -0.21 5.97 -20.10
C GLN A 39 -1.17 6.02 -18.89
N CYS A 40 -1.76 7.18 -18.60
CA CYS A 40 -2.64 7.34 -17.42
C CYS A 40 -4.00 6.63 -17.51
N GLY A 41 -4.38 6.07 -18.67
CA GLY A 41 -5.65 5.35 -18.83
C GLY A 41 -6.91 6.21 -18.87
N HIS A 42 -6.83 7.53 -18.65
CA HIS A 42 -7.97 8.46 -18.74
C HIS A 42 -8.78 8.30 -20.04
N CYS A 43 -8.09 8.14 -21.16
CA CYS A 43 -8.70 7.94 -22.47
C CYS A 43 -9.48 6.62 -22.60
N VAL A 44 -9.06 5.58 -21.88
CA VAL A 44 -9.79 4.30 -21.76
C VAL A 44 -11.05 4.55 -20.94
N ALA A 45 -10.88 5.09 -19.72
CA ALA A 45 -11.97 5.26 -18.75
C ALA A 45 -13.10 6.19 -19.24
N VAL A 46 -12.78 7.24 -20.01
CA VAL A 46 -13.78 8.19 -20.50
C VAL A 46 -14.43 7.76 -21.82
N CYS A 47 -13.94 6.71 -22.48
CA CYS A 47 -14.43 6.31 -23.80
C CYS A 47 -15.76 5.55 -23.70
N PRO A 48 -16.90 6.12 -24.14
CA PRO A 48 -18.21 5.49 -23.98
C PRO A 48 -18.45 4.30 -24.93
N LYS A 49 -17.48 3.97 -25.78
CA LYS A 49 -17.54 2.89 -26.76
C LYS A 49 -16.47 1.83 -26.55
N GLY A 50 -15.65 1.95 -25.50
CA GLY A 50 -14.53 1.03 -25.26
C GLY A 50 -13.61 0.93 -26.48
N ALA A 51 -13.38 2.06 -27.16
CA ALA A 51 -12.61 2.12 -28.40
C ALA A 51 -11.10 2.34 -28.16
N VAL A 52 -10.68 2.55 -26.91
CA VAL A 52 -9.30 2.88 -26.56
C VAL A 52 -8.75 1.78 -25.64
N SER A 53 -7.53 1.32 -25.91
CA SER A 53 -6.82 0.33 -25.09
C SER A 53 -5.35 0.71 -24.89
N ILE A 54 -4.71 0.11 -23.88
CA ILE A 54 -3.27 0.22 -23.61
C ILE A 54 -2.75 -1.20 -23.40
N PRO A 55 -2.18 -1.86 -24.42
CA PRO A 55 -1.79 -3.28 -24.34
C PRO A 55 -0.76 -3.62 -23.26
N GLU A 56 -0.04 -2.63 -22.73
CA GLU A 56 0.84 -2.83 -21.57
C GLU A 56 0.09 -3.08 -20.25
N TYR A 57 -1.21 -2.81 -20.21
CA TYR A 57 -2.07 -3.07 -19.06
C TYR A 57 -2.99 -4.25 -19.30
N ASP A 58 -3.48 -4.83 -18.20
CA ASP A 58 -4.53 -5.83 -18.25
C ASP A 58 -5.86 -5.15 -18.54
N MET A 59 -6.25 -5.15 -19.82
CA MET A 59 -7.51 -4.56 -20.25
C MET A 59 -8.74 -5.39 -19.84
N ALA A 60 -8.55 -6.65 -19.41
CA ALA A 60 -9.65 -7.46 -18.86
C ALA A 60 -9.99 -7.10 -17.41
N ASP A 61 -9.07 -6.42 -16.73
CA ASP A 61 -9.19 -5.90 -15.36
C ASP A 61 -9.86 -4.50 -15.32
N VAL A 62 -10.24 -3.96 -16.48
CA VAL A 62 -10.96 -2.68 -16.57
C VAL A 62 -12.46 -2.94 -16.37
N GLU A 63 -13.01 -2.32 -15.33
CA GLU A 63 -14.42 -2.45 -14.96
C GLU A 63 -15.24 -1.25 -15.47
N GLU A 64 -16.48 -1.52 -15.84
CA GLU A 64 -17.46 -0.47 -16.12
C GLU A 64 -17.96 0.15 -14.82
N TYR A 65 -18.32 1.43 -14.88
CA TYR A 65 -18.87 2.13 -13.73
C TYR A 65 -20.20 1.48 -13.30
N ASP A 66 -20.27 1.09 -12.03
CA ASP A 66 -21.48 0.62 -11.38
C ASP A 66 -21.84 1.53 -10.19
N ALA A 67 -22.99 2.19 -10.29
CA ALA A 67 -23.46 3.13 -9.27
C ALA A 67 -23.74 2.45 -7.92
N GLU A 68 -24.13 1.17 -7.92
CA GLU A 68 -24.51 0.45 -6.69
C GLU A 68 -23.28 0.09 -5.85
N THR A 69 -22.14 -0.16 -6.50
CA THR A 69 -20.91 -0.62 -5.84
C THR A 69 -19.85 0.47 -5.72
N PHE A 70 -19.93 1.55 -6.51
CA PHE A 70 -18.97 2.66 -6.45
C PHE A 70 -19.08 3.51 -5.19
N SER A 71 -20.30 3.80 -4.73
CA SER A 71 -20.52 4.80 -3.67
C SER A 71 -20.51 4.18 -2.27
N VAL A 72 -19.83 4.85 -1.34
CA VAL A 72 -19.89 4.52 0.10
C VAL A 72 -20.61 5.65 0.82
N ALA A 73 -21.61 5.32 1.63
CA ALA A 73 -22.30 6.31 2.45
C ALA A 73 -21.27 7.08 3.31
N PRO A 74 -21.22 8.43 3.26
CA PRO A 74 -20.16 9.21 3.89
C PRO A 74 -19.97 8.93 5.39
N GLU A 75 -21.08 8.73 6.11
CA GLU A 75 -21.12 8.38 7.52
C GLU A 75 -20.53 6.99 7.79
N ASN A 76 -20.76 6.02 6.91
CA ASN A 76 -20.19 4.68 7.03
C ASN A 76 -18.69 4.71 6.80
N PHE A 77 -18.23 5.47 5.79
CA PHE A 77 -16.81 5.66 5.55
C PHE A 77 -16.12 6.32 6.75
N LEU A 78 -16.68 7.43 7.27
CA LEU A 78 -16.13 8.10 8.43
C LEU A 78 -16.12 7.20 9.68
N HIS A 79 -17.17 6.39 9.88
CA HIS A 79 -17.19 5.40 10.95
C HIS A 79 -16.07 4.36 10.79
N ALA A 80 -15.89 3.78 9.60
CA ALA A 80 -14.81 2.84 9.33
C ALA A 80 -13.44 3.44 9.68
N VAL A 81 -13.17 4.67 9.22
CA VAL A 81 -11.93 5.40 9.51
C VAL A 81 -11.73 5.64 11.02
N LYS A 82 -12.80 5.96 11.76
CA LYS A 82 -12.73 6.22 13.22
C LYS A 82 -12.54 4.95 14.05
N PHE A 83 -13.09 3.82 13.62
CA PHE A 83 -13.00 2.53 14.32
C PHE A 83 -11.71 1.78 14.06
N ARG A 84 -11.04 2.06 12.94
CA ARG A 84 -9.74 1.50 12.58
C ARG A 84 -8.66 1.85 13.60
N ARG A 85 -7.82 0.86 13.95
CA ARG A 85 -6.78 0.95 14.98
C ARG A 85 -5.60 0.06 14.64
N SER A 86 -4.44 0.44 15.17
CA SER A 86 -3.25 -0.39 15.18
C SER A 86 -3.46 -1.67 15.98
N ILE A 87 -3.49 -2.81 15.31
CA ILE A 87 -3.64 -4.13 15.93
C ILE A 87 -2.28 -4.67 16.39
N ARG A 88 -2.22 -5.13 17.63
CA ARG A 88 -0.99 -5.63 18.29
C ARG A 88 -1.23 -6.94 19.03
N ASN A 89 -2.26 -7.66 18.61
CA ASN A 89 -2.57 -9.00 19.09
C ASN A 89 -3.43 -9.65 18.02
N PHE A 90 -2.81 -10.56 17.27
CA PHE A 90 -3.45 -11.26 16.16
C PHE A 90 -3.86 -12.67 16.58
N ARG A 91 -4.80 -13.27 15.85
CA ARG A 91 -5.09 -14.69 15.98
C ARG A 91 -3.98 -15.47 15.29
N ASP A 92 -3.71 -16.66 15.81
CA ASP A 92 -2.87 -17.64 15.11
C ASP A 92 -3.67 -18.25 13.94
N LYS A 93 -3.84 -17.44 12.90
CA LYS A 93 -4.55 -17.79 11.67
C LYS A 93 -3.85 -17.11 10.49
N LYS A 94 -3.35 -17.92 9.56
CA LYS A 94 -2.79 -17.42 8.29
C LYS A 94 -3.83 -16.62 7.51
N VAL A 95 -3.36 -15.61 6.78
CA VAL A 95 -4.20 -14.89 5.83
C VAL A 95 -4.26 -15.71 4.54
N GLU A 96 -5.47 -15.96 4.08
CA GLU A 96 -5.73 -16.69 2.84
C GLU A 96 -5.16 -15.91 1.64
N LYS A 97 -4.57 -16.62 0.67
CA LYS A 97 -3.88 -16.01 -0.48
C LYS A 97 -4.78 -15.06 -1.26
N ASP A 98 -5.97 -15.50 -1.66
CA ASP A 98 -6.95 -14.68 -2.41
C ASP A 98 -7.37 -13.43 -1.62
N CYS A 99 -7.48 -13.56 -0.29
CA CYS A 99 -7.79 -12.43 0.59
C CYS A 99 -6.64 -11.41 0.58
N MET A 100 -5.39 -11.88 0.68
CA MET A 100 -4.19 -11.04 0.59
C MET A 100 -4.06 -10.36 -0.78
N GLU A 101 -4.29 -11.09 -1.87
CA GLU A 101 -4.24 -10.54 -3.23
C GLU A 101 -5.26 -9.42 -3.42
N GLN A 102 -6.51 -9.61 -2.97
CA GLN A 102 -7.54 -8.56 -3.01
C GLN A 102 -7.18 -7.35 -2.14
N ILE A 103 -6.51 -7.55 -1.01
CA ILE A 103 -5.99 -6.46 -0.16
C ILE A 103 -4.90 -5.68 -0.91
N LEU A 104 -4.00 -6.38 -1.59
CA LEU A 104 -2.93 -5.75 -2.37
C LEU A 104 -3.44 -5.04 -3.62
N GLN A 105 -4.53 -5.52 -4.23
CA GLN A 105 -5.19 -4.82 -5.34
C GLN A 105 -5.58 -3.40 -4.94
N ALA A 106 -6.13 -3.20 -3.73
CA ALA A 106 -6.42 -1.86 -3.23
C ALA A 106 -5.17 -0.97 -3.16
N GLY A 107 -4.01 -1.53 -2.83
CA GLY A 107 -2.72 -0.83 -2.90
C GLY A 107 -2.31 -0.50 -4.34
N ARG A 108 -2.40 -1.48 -5.26
CA ARG A 108 -2.05 -1.35 -6.68
C ARG A 108 -2.86 -0.26 -7.40
N TYR A 109 -4.16 -0.15 -7.13
CA TYR A 109 -5.04 0.87 -7.72
C TYR A 109 -4.89 2.28 -7.11
N THR A 110 -3.90 2.50 -6.26
CA THR A 110 -3.63 3.82 -5.71
C THR A 110 -3.19 4.78 -6.82
N ALA A 111 -3.89 5.92 -6.92
CA ALA A 111 -3.51 6.98 -7.83
C ALA A 111 -2.10 7.51 -7.49
N THR A 112 -1.24 7.61 -8.49
CA THR A 112 0.14 8.12 -8.36
C THR A 112 0.40 9.24 -9.34
N ALA A 113 1.32 10.14 -8.99
CA ALA A 113 1.67 11.25 -9.87
C ALA A 113 2.17 10.75 -11.24
N LYS A 114 1.58 11.29 -12.32
CA LYS A 114 1.87 10.88 -13.72
C LYS A 114 1.63 9.38 -13.98
N ASN A 115 0.79 8.71 -13.18
CA ASN A 115 0.50 7.29 -13.26
C ASN A 115 1.76 6.38 -13.18
N ARG A 116 2.77 6.76 -12.38
CA ARG A 116 4.03 6.00 -12.28
C ARG A 116 3.85 4.57 -11.79
N GLN A 117 2.90 4.34 -10.87
CA GLN A 117 2.61 3.01 -10.29
C GLN A 117 3.87 2.29 -9.74
N ALA A 118 4.86 3.06 -9.26
CA ALA A 118 6.16 2.56 -8.85
C ALA A 118 6.19 2.09 -7.37
N CYS A 119 5.15 1.38 -6.95
CA CYS A 119 5.10 0.74 -5.63
C CYS A 119 5.40 -0.75 -5.77
N ARG A 120 6.30 -1.26 -4.93
CA ARG A 120 6.57 -2.68 -4.78
C ARG A 120 6.02 -3.16 -3.44
N PHE A 121 5.20 -4.20 -3.48
CA PHE A 121 4.62 -4.84 -2.31
C PHE A 121 5.32 -6.17 -2.05
N ILE A 122 5.92 -6.34 -0.88
CA ILE A 122 6.56 -7.60 -0.45
C ILE A 122 5.72 -8.19 0.68
N VAL A 123 5.15 -9.38 0.47
CA VAL A 123 4.40 -10.12 1.49
C VAL A 123 5.30 -11.16 2.12
N ILE A 124 5.41 -11.12 3.45
CA ILE A 124 6.17 -12.08 4.23
C ILE A 124 5.19 -12.83 5.12
N GLN A 125 4.83 -14.05 4.72
CA GLN A 125 3.96 -14.95 5.51
C GLN A 125 4.60 -16.33 5.66
N GLU A 126 5.07 -16.93 4.57
CA GLU A 126 5.66 -18.27 4.61
C GLU A 126 7.07 -18.28 5.21
N GLU A 127 7.87 -17.24 4.95
CA GLU A 127 9.23 -17.09 5.48
C GLU A 127 9.28 -16.16 6.70
N LEU A 128 8.15 -15.95 7.38
CA LEU A 128 8.04 -14.95 8.43
C LEU A 128 8.98 -15.23 9.62
N ASP A 129 9.10 -16.48 10.05
CA ASP A 129 9.95 -16.81 11.19
C ASP A 129 11.43 -16.66 10.87
N GLN A 130 11.85 -17.06 9.66
CA GLN A 130 13.21 -16.79 9.16
C GLN A 130 13.50 -15.28 9.12
N PHE A 131 12.56 -14.49 8.60
CA PHE A 131 12.71 -13.04 8.55
C PHE A 131 12.79 -12.41 9.96
N LYS A 132 11.99 -12.90 10.92
CA LYS A 132 12.07 -12.44 12.32
C LYS A 132 13.47 -12.71 12.88
N ASP A 133 14.00 -13.91 12.71
CA ASP A 133 15.30 -14.28 13.25
C ASP A 133 16.42 -13.41 12.64
N LEU A 134 16.44 -13.29 11.31
CA LEU A 134 17.37 -12.41 10.61
C LEU A 134 17.27 -10.97 11.13
N LEU A 135 16.06 -10.43 11.27
CA LEU A 135 15.88 -9.06 11.74
C LEU A 135 16.35 -8.88 13.18
N TRP A 136 16.05 -9.82 14.06
CA TRP A 136 16.43 -9.74 15.47
C TRP A 136 17.94 -9.87 15.69
N ASP A 137 18.64 -10.67 14.88
CA ASP A 137 20.10 -10.78 14.90
C ASP A 137 20.79 -9.45 14.62
N GLN A 138 20.18 -8.61 13.77
CA GLN A 138 20.70 -7.29 13.42
C GLN A 138 20.45 -6.21 14.49
N VAL A 139 19.52 -6.45 15.43
CA VAL A 139 19.07 -5.40 16.38
C VAL A 139 20.20 -4.94 17.30
N LEU A 140 21.05 -5.84 17.80
CA LEU A 140 22.12 -5.45 18.72
C LEU A 140 23.18 -4.58 18.05
N GLU A 141 23.59 -4.91 16.83
CA GLU A 141 24.53 -4.11 16.07
C GLU A 141 23.93 -2.73 15.75
N MET A 142 22.67 -2.70 15.31
CA MET A 142 21.94 -1.45 15.08
C MET A 142 21.89 -0.58 16.34
N VAL A 143 21.59 -1.17 17.51
CA VAL A 143 21.53 -0.49 18.81
C VAL A 143 22.84 0.23 19.13
N GLU A 144 23.98 -0.43 18.93
CA GLU A 144 25.28 0.19 19.21
C GLU A 144 25.57 1.36 18.25
N LYS A 145 25.22 1.25 16.96
CA LYS A 145 25.35 2.33 15.98
C LYS A 145 24.49 3.55 16.32
N MET A 146 23.24 3.35 16.76
CA MET A 146 22.31 4.47 17.02
C MET A 146 22.41 5.07 18.42
N LYS A 147 23.20 4.49 19.33
CA LYS A 147 23.25 4.90 20.74
C LYS A 147 23.69 6.36 20.92
N ALA A 148 24.57 6.85 20.05
CA ALA A 148 25.07 8.22 20.10
C ALA A 148 24.00 9.26 19.73
N GLU A 149 23.18 8.97 18.71
CA GLU A 149 22.20 9.92 18.17
C GLU A 149 20.81 9.76 18.81
N MET A 150 20.42 8.53 19.14
CA MET A 150 19.08 8.18 19.61
C MET A 150 19.12 7.24 20.82
N PRO A 151 19.68 7.68 21.97
CA PRO A 151 19.93 6.82 23.14
C PRO A 151 18.65 6.20 23.71
N HIS A 152 17.51 6.93 23.66
CA HIS A 152 16.22 6.41 24.13
C HIS A 152 15.72 5.24 23.27
N TYR A 153 15.88 5.31 21.94
CA TYR A 153 15.51 4.21 21.05
C TYR A 153 16.46 3.03 21.19
N ALA A 154 17.76 3.28 21.30
CA ALA A 154 18.76 2.24 21.52
C ALA A 154 18.44 1.43 22.80
N ALA A 155 18.13 2.11 23.90
CA ALA A 155 17.74 1.45 25.16
C ALA A 155 16.46 0.62 25.01
N LEU A 156 15.46 1.14 24.30
CA LEU A 156 14.20 0.44 24.04
C LEU A 156 14.42 -0.84 23.20
N PHE A 157 15.14 -0.75 22.08
CA PHE A 157 15.43 -1.91 21.24
C PHE A 157 16.26 -2.97 21.98
N LYS A 158 17.27 -2.54 22.76
CA LYS A 158 18.05 -3.45 23.62
C LYS A 158 17.18 -4.16 24.66
N PHE A 159 16.23 -3.44 25.25
CA PHE A 159 15.27 -4.02 26.20
C PHE A 159 14.36 -5.04 25.53
N MET A 160 13.80 -4.73 24.36
CA MET A 160 12.94 -5.66 23.62
C MET A 160 13.71 -6.90 23.17
N HIS A 161 14.93 -6.74 22.65
CA HIS A 161 15.81 -7.87 22.30
C HIS A 161 16.03 -8.78 23.51
N ARG A 162 16.38 -8.22 24.69
CA ARG A 162 16.60 -9.01 25.91
C ARG A 162 15.35 -9.79 26.35
N ARG A 163 14.15 -9.23 26.16
CA ARG A 163 12.89 -9.92 26.47
C ARG A 163 12.69 -11.12 25.54
N ARG A 164 12.78 -10.90 24.23
CA ARG A 164 12.65 -11.96 23.23
C ARG A 164 13.69 -13.07 23.41
N SER A 165 14.95 -12.74 23.68
CA SER A 165 16.00 -13.76 23.89
C SER A 165 15.72 -14.68 25.08
N ARG A 166 14.90 -14.25 26.06
CA ARG A 166 14.49 -15.09 27.20
C ARG A 166 13.18 -15.83 26.92
N HIS A 167 12.29 -15.18 26.19
CA HIS A 167 10.93 -15.61 25.89
C HIS A 167 10.62 -15.26 24.44
N PRO A 168 10.88 -16.17 23.47
CA PRO A 168 10.70 -15.87 22.04
C PRO A 168 9.28 -15.40 21.67
N GLU A 169 8.27 -15.81 22.43
CA GLU A 169 6.88 -15.38 22.33
C GLU A 169 6.66 -13.90 22.71
N ASP A 170 7.56 -13.31 23.50
CA ASP A 170 7.54 -11.91 23.90
C ASP A 170 8.19 -11.02 22.83
N ASP A 171 7.58 -11.05 21.64
CA ASP A 171 8.02 -10.29 20.48
C ASP A 171 7.32 -8.91 20.42
N GLY A 172 8.00 -7.90 20.95
CA GLY A 172 7.53 -6.51 20.93
C GLY A 172 7.60 -5.79 19.58
N LEU A 173 8.14 -6.43 18.54
CA LEU A 173 8.21 -5.87 17.18
C LEU A 173 7.11 -6.42 16.27
N PHE A 174 6.79 -7.71 16.40
CA PHE A 174 5.86 -8.42 15.53
C PHE A 174 4.51 -8.74 16.18
N PHE A 175 4.37 -8.62 17.50
CA PHE A 175 3.08 -8.77 18.20
C PHE A 175 2.26 -9.97 17.71
N ASN A 176 2.89 -11.14 17.59
CA ASN A 176 2.29 -12.39 17.11
C ASN A 176 1.55 -12.32 15.75
N THR A 177 1.91 -11.38 14.88
CA THR A 177 1.33 -11.29 13.53
C THR A 177 1.58 -12.55 12.70
N PRO A 178 0.60 -13.03 11.90
CA PRO A 178 0.81 -14.14 10.98
C PRO A 178 1.49 -13.72 9.67
N ALA A 179 1.47 -12.43 9.32
CA ALA A 179 2.08 -11.91 8.11
C ALA A 179 2.53 -10.45 8.25
N CYS A 180 3.42 -10.04 7.35
CA CYS A 180 3.85 -8.66 7.16
C CYS A 180 3.73 -8.26 5.68
N ILE A 181 3.48 -6.97 5.43
CA ILE A 181 3.57 -6.34 4.11
C ILE A 181 4.60 -5.22 4.19
N MET A 182 5.61 -5.25 3.32
CA MET A 182 6.55 -4.16 3.12
C MET A 182 6.20 -3.42 1.83
N ILE A 183 6.26 -2.10 1.87
CA ILE A 183 5.98 -1.24 0.73
C ILE A 183 7.24 -0.43 0.45
N ALA A 184 7.85 -0.68 -0.71
CA ALA A 184 8.97 0.08 -1.21
C ALA A 184 8.54 0.93 -2.40
N ALA A 185 8.98 2.19 -2.43
CA ALA A 185 8.67 3.12 -3.52
C ALA A 185 9.65 4.29 -3.50
N ASP A 186 9.95 4.83 -4.68
CA ASP A 186 10.81 6.02 -4.82
C ASP A 186 10.15 7.27 -4.22
N ASN A 187 8.82 7.29 -4.18
CA ASN A 187 8.02 8.36 -3.62
C ASN A 187 7.26 7.87 -2.38
N ALA A 188 7.60 8.45 -1.23
CA ALA A 188 6.99 8.10 0.05
C ALA A 188 5.48 8.40 0.10
N LEU A 189 4.99 9.42 -0.63
CA LEU A 189 3.56 9.71 -0.68
C LEU A 189 2.80 8.59 -1.39
N ASP A 190 3.31 8.12 -2.53
CA ASP A 190 2.69 7.04 -3.30
C ASP A 190 2.59 5.76 -2.45
N GLY A 191 3.70 5.37 -1.80
CA GLY A 191 3.72 4.21 -0.90
C GLY A 191 2.84 4.39 0.33
N GLY A 192 2.74 5.60 0.89
CA GLY A 192 1.87 5.90 2.03
C GLY A 192 0.38 5.84 1.69
N LEU A 193 -0.01 6.34 0.52
CA LEU A 193 -1.38 6.23 0.00
C LEU A 193 -1.75 4.77 -0.27
N ALA A 194 -0.84 4.00 -0.88
CA ALA A 194 -1.04 2.57 -1.08
C ALA A 194 -1.22 1.81 0.22
N ALA A 195 -0.41 2.14 1.24
CA ALA A 195 -0.55 1.58 2.58
C ALA A 195 -1.93 1.87 3.19
N ALA A 196 -2.48 3.07 3.00
CA ALA A 196 -3.80 3.43 3.52
C ALA A 196 -4.93 2.65 2.82
N ASN A 197 -4.84 2.45 1.50
CA ASN A 197 -5.81 1.65 0.75
C ASN A 197 -5.75 0.17 1.13
N ILE A 198 -4.54 -0.39 1.28
CA ILE A 198 -4.32 -1.74 1.82
C ILE A 198 -4.96 -1.90 3.19
N GLU A 199 -4.75 -0.95 4.11
CA GLU A 199 -5.34 -1.01 5.45
C GLU A 199 -6.87 -0.97 5.39
N ASN A 200 -7.45 -0.07 4.61
CA ASN A 200 -8.90 0.04 4.48
C ASN A 200 -9.52 -1.26 3.92
N MET A 201 -8.91 -1.85 2.89
CA MET A 201 -9.37 -3.13 2.33
C MET A 201 -9.21 -4.28 3.32
N ALA A 202 -8.08 -4.35 4.04
CA ALA A 202 -7.87 -5.35 5.08
C ALA A 202 -8.95 -5.29 6.17
N VAL A 203 -9.30 -4.08 6.63
CA VAL A 203 -10.37 -3.86 7.62
C VAL A 203 -11.73 -4.25 7.07
N ALA A 204 -12.03 -3.89 5.81
CA ALA A 204 -13.28 -4.30 5.16
C ALA A 204 -13.43 -5.83 5.09
N LYS A 205 -12.31 -6.56 5.00
CA LYS A 205 -12.27 -8.04 5.05
C LYS A 205 -12.21 -8.63 6.46
N GLY A 206 -12.27 -7.80 7.50
CA GLY A 206 -12.26 -8.25 8.90
C GLY A 206 -10.86 -8.52 9.48
N LEU A 207 -9.80 -8.15 8.76
CA LEU A 207 -8.44 -8.13 9.28
C LEU A 207 -8.17 -6.80 10.00
N GLY A 208 -6.99 -6.69 10.59
CA GLY A 208 -6.46 -5.39 10.96
C GLY A 208 -4.95 -5.34 10.80
N VAL A 209 -4.42 -4.14 11.02
CA VAL A 209 -3.06 -3.79 10.60
C VAL A 209 -2.36 -2.99 11.69
N LEU A 210 -1.03 -3.08 11.73
CA LEU A 210 -0.16 -2.13 12.42
C LEU A 210 0.91 -1.60 11.47
N TYR A 211 0.94 -0.29 11.29
CA TYR A 211 2.12 0.41 10.75
C TYR A 211 3.27 0.31 11.76
N SER A 212 4.34 -0.38 11.40
CA SER A 212 5.50 -0.58 12.26
C SER A 212 6.67 0.32 11.84
N GLY A 213 6.71 1.53 12.39
CA GLY A 213 7.86 2.42 12.24
C GLY A 213 9.14 1.91 12.93
N TYR A 214 9.04 0.89 13.80
CA TYR A 214 10.19 0.21 14.37
C TYR A 214 10.83 -0.72 13.36
N LEU A 215 10.06 -1.57 12.69
CA LEU A 215 10.57 -2.43 11.62
C LEU A 215 11.15 -1.60 10.48
N THR A 216 10.46 -0.54 10.05
CA THR A 216 10.98 0.35 9.00
C THR A 216 12.34 0.96 9.38
N ARG A 217 12.52 1.35 10.65
CA ARG A 217 13.80 1.91 11.11
C ARG A 217 14.91 0.86 11.17
N ILE A 218 14.60 -0.35 11.63
CA ILE A 218 15.57 -1.43 11.72
C ILE A 218 16.04 -1.82 10.32
N ILE A 219 15.10 -2.08 9.40
CA ILE A 219 15.42 -2.50 8.03
C ILE A 219 16.28 -1.45 7.31
N LYS A 220 15.90 -0.16 7.38
CA LYS A 220 16.70 0.93 6.77
C LYS A 220 18.10 1.12 7.35
N ALA A 221 18.36 0.61 8.55
CA ALA A 221 19.68 0.69 9.16
C ALA A 221 20.58 -0.50 8.80
N CYS A 222 20.04 -1.49 8.07
CA CYS A 222 20.64 -2.80 7.87
C CYS A 222 20.53 -3.20 6.39
N PRO A 223 21.57 -2.96 5.57
CA PRO A 223 21.57 -3.29 4.14
C PRO A 223 21.27 -4.77 3.85
N GLU A 224 21.68 -5.69 4.73
CA GLU A 224 21.37 -7.12 4.60
C GLU A 224 19.86 -7.40 4.60
N LEU A 225 19.07 -6.64 5.37
CA LEU A 225 17.62 -6.76 5.40
C LEU A 225 16.99 -6.19 4.12
N GLU A 226 17.54 -5.10 3.57
CA GLU A 226 17.07 -4.54 2.30
C GLU A 226 17.37 -5.48 1.13
N GLU A 227 18.54 -6.13 1.13
CA GLU A 227 18.92 -7.16 0.16
C GLU A 227 18.01 -8.37 0.26
N TRP A 228 17.74 -8.88 1.47
CA TRP A 228 16.84 -10.01 1.70
C TRP A 228 15.42 -9.72 1.19
N LEU A 229 14.95 -8.49 1.35
CA LEU A 229 13.65 -8.03 0.84
C LEU A 229 13.67 -7.76 -0.69
N GLY A 230 14.83 -7.82 -1.33
CA GLY A 230 15.01 -7.55 -2.75
C GLY A 230 14.75 -6.10 -3.14
N ILE A 231 15.07 -5.15 -2.26
CA ILE A 231 14.90 -3.70 -2.45
C ILE A 231 16.17 -2.86 -2.17
N PRO A 232 17.38 -3.30 -2.55
CA PRO A 232 18.61 -2.56 -2.22
C PRO A 232 18.63 -1.13 -2.79
N ASP A 233 17.97 -0.92 -3.93
CA ASP A 233 17.95 0.37 -4.64
C ASP A 233 16.60 1.09 -4.53
N THR A 234 15.61 0.51 -3.84
CA THR A 234 14.26 1.09 -3.74
C THR A 234 13.93 1.42 -2.29
N PRO A 235 13.68 2.70 -1.96
CA PRO A 235 13.44 3.09 -0.57
C PRO A 235 12.23 2.36 0.04
N LEU A 236 12.44 1.74 1.20
CA LEU A 236 11.35 1.23 2.02
C LEU A 236 10.51 2.40 2.55
N VAL A 237 9.21 2.41 2.28
CA VAL A 237 8.30 3.47 2.72
C VAL A 237 7.55 3.06 3.99
N CYS A 238 7.03 1.83 4.01
CA CYS A 238 6.16 1.37 5.08
C CYS A 238 6.36 -0.13 5.38
N CYS A 239 6.30 -0.48 6.67
CA CYS A 239 6.15 -1.85 7.14
C CYS A 239 4.81 -2.00 7.84
N MET A 240 4.05 -3.02 7.47
CA MET A 240 2.72 -3.28 8.01
C MET A 240 2.68 -4.71 8.56
N LEU A 241 2.29 -4.87 9.83
CA LEU A 241 1.85 -6.16 10.34
C LEU A 241 0.39 -6.35 9.96
N ILE A 242 -0.03 -7.55 9.57
CA ILE A 242 -1.39 -7.83 9.14
C ILE A 242 -1.87 -9.20 9.60
N GLY A 243 -3.14 -9.28 10.01
CA GLY A 243 -3.78 -10.52 10.39
C GLY A 243 -5.17 -10.31 10.97
N TYR A 244 -5.81 -11.40 11.38
CA TYR A 244 -7.10 -11.33 12.05
C TYR A 244 -6.94 -10.87 13.51
N PRO A 245 -7.65 -9.83 13.97
CA PRO A 245 -7.52 -9.38 15.35
C PRO A 245 -7.99 -10.44 16.37
N ALA A 246 -7.17 -10.70 17.40
CA ALA A 246 -7.58 -11.53 18.54
C ALA A 246 -8.47 -10.76 19.54
N VAL A 247 -8.62 -9.45 19.35
CA VAL A 247 -9.40 -8.55 20.21
C VAL A 247 -10.50 -7.86 19.42
N SER A 248 -11.61 -7.53 20.08
CA SER A 248 -12.68 -6.69 19.52
C SER A 248 -12.77 -5.37 20.27
N TYR A 249 -12.80 -4.26 19.54
CA TYR A 249 -12.94 -2.93 20.13
C TYR A 249 -14.40 -2.54 20.21
N LYS A 250 -14.85 -2.12 21.40
CA LYS A 250 -16.27 -1.76 21.64
C LYS A 250 -16.60 -0.30 21.33
N ARG A 251 -15.60 0.53 21.02
CA ARG A 251 -15.74 1.98 20.79
C ARG A 251 -14.50 2.55 20.09
N THR A 252 -14.65 3.71 19.47
CA THR A 252 -13.55 4.45 18.84
C THR A 252 -12.54 4.96 19.87
N ALA A 253 -11.29 5.19 19.46
CA ALA A 253 -10.33 5.87 20.31
C ALA A 253 -10.51 7.39 20.30
N PRO A 254 -10.20 8.07 21.42
CA PRO A 254 -10.16 9.53 21.43
C PRO A 254 -9.10 10.05 20.45
N ARG A 255 -9.37 11.23 19.89
CA ARG A 255 -8.45 12.00 19.03
C ARG A 255 -8.47 13.46 19.49
N LYS A 256 -7.36 14.16 19.30
CA LYS A 256 -7.30 15.61 19.46
C LYS A 256 -8.23 16.27 18.44
N LYS A 257 -8.66 17.50 18.71
CA LYS A 257 -9.34 18.32 17.70
C LYS A 257 -8.41 18.49 16.49
N ALA A 258 -9.02 18.58 15.31
CA ALA A 258 -8.28 18.88 14.09
C ALA A 258 -7.70 20.31 14.17
N ASP A 259 -6.46 20.46 13.73
CA ASP A 259 -5.80 21.74 13.57
C ASP A 259 -6.14 22.27 12.16
N ILE A 260 -7.05 23.24 12.08
CA ILE A 260 -7.65 23.71 10.83
C ILE A 260 -7.46 25.22 10.71
N VAL A 261 -6.85 25.65 9.61
CA VAL A 261 -6.73 27.05 9.22
C VAL A 261 -7.59 27.28 7.98
N TRP A 262 -8.62 28.11 8.10
CA TRP A 262 -9.44 28.56 6.97
C TRP A 262 -8.81 29.81 6.36
N ARG A 263 -8.62 29.83 5.03
CA ARG A 263 -8.15 30.97 4.27
C ARG A 263 -9.06 31.21 3.08
#